data_AF-A0A536RYI5-F1
#
_entry.id   AF-A0A536RYI5-F1
#
_cell.length_a   1.000
_cell.length_b   1.000
_cell.length_c   1.000
_cell.angle_alpha   90.00
_cell.angle_beta   90.00
_cell.angle_gamma   90.00
#
_symmetry.space_group_name_H-M   'P 1'
#
loop_
_entity.id
_entity.type
_entity.pdbx_description
1 polymer ?
#
loop_
_entity_poly.entity_id
_entity_poly.type
_entity_poly.pdbx_seq_one_letter_code
_entity_poly.pdbx_strand_id
1 'polypeptide(L)'
;MATIDAPAPGGLSVPGEGLRRGVPRRRSVRIRGREYPVLLPSIRDPRLHVAAVLLTLQVLGQTVLDFRLSVAQILACLVTGALIEFGVAFFKDKTIMWPASGLLTGNSTAFILRVPGTIHGQWWSKHGIYIFIGVVAFAMATKYLIRWKGRHIFNPSNIALVLAFVVLGPQYTEPQDLWWIPMGMWMIVTYAVLIGGGLLIAWELKLLGLVAGYMAAFAASVAIALAPVPDHCMVASWHATALCGTDLWKILVTSPEVLIFAFFMVPDPRTVPEGQVGRFVFGAIVAILSVLLLGPTTLEFWTKTALLASLVFACAGRFALVRLLEPLEQAGGGLAVVRRLGWAAPAVLGSTLLLATALPVSAQLSTHSPEPAPELPDGSTPKLALVVGSGPDYASWLTLTAGTALPSGSQSGPVSASARVWVLPPIPPVSVPSNVPAFDPSVNQQTADKWAHDAVLDLLIESEARRAHDLKLAEEGADGDGLTEFTDVITQDVAGGKFVQKTYSFDRVQLSLFLPKFSTQARRLIGVSLHGTTTLITRDSAGKVLSQQTQPYTKSWGLGGAKDGNLNHDVINADFTDLAPA
;
A
#
# COMPACT_ATOMS: atom_id res chain seq x y z
N MET A 1 -89.96 -3.92 25.78
CA MET A 1 -89.30 -2.80 26.48
C MET A 1 -88.57 -3.42 27.66
N ALA A 2 -87.22 -3.31 27.70
CA ALA A 2 -86.32 -3.84 28.73
C ALA A 2 -86.30 -5.38 28.95
N THR A 3 -85.11 -5.98 28.83
CA THR A 3 -84.84 -7.44 28.80
C THR A 3 -84.62 -8.04 30.19
N ILE A 4 -85.12 -9.27 30.38
CA ILE A 4 -85.19 -10.08 31.61
C ILE A 4 -84.29 -11.34 31.50
N ASP A 5 -83.60 -11.66 32.61
CA ASP A 5 -83.05 -12.91 33.21
C ASP A 5 -82.84 -14.27 32.48
N ALA A 6 -81.59 -14.78 32.62
CA ALA A 6 -81.05 -16.15 32.99
C ALA A 6 -81.31 -17.45 32.14
N PRO A 7 -80.60 -18.61 32.35
CA PRO A 7 -79.15 -18.92 32.23
C PRO A 7 -78.74 -20.23 31.44
N ALA A 8 -77.42 -20.39 31.17
CA ALA A 8 -76.56 -21.59 30.85
C ALA A 8 -76.64 -22.28 29.44
N PRO A 9 -75.54 -22.88 28.90
CA PRO A 9 -74.94 -24.09 29.47
C PRO A 9 -73.40 -24.11 29.56
N GLY A 10 -72.90 -24.99 30.44
CA GLY A 10 -71.48 -25.21 30.67
C GLY A 10 -70.77 -26.04 29.59
N GLY A 11 -69.44 -25.95 29.67
CA GLY A 11 -68.48 -27.02 29.36
C GLY A 11 -68.34 -27.46 27.91
N LEU A 12 -67.23 -27.06 27.28
CA LEU A 12 -66.41 -27.96 26.46
C LEU A 12 -64.97 -27.44 26.50
N SER A 13 -64.16 -28.05 27.36
CA SER A 13 -62.71 -27.97 27.33
C SER A 13 -62.20 -28.52 26.00
N VAL A 14 -61.61 -27.66 25.17
CA VAL A 14 -60.85 -28.10 23.99
C VAL A 14 -59.46 -28.53 24.48
N PRO A 15 -59.07 -29.82 24.39
CA PRO A 15 -57.71 -30.23 24.66
C PRO A 15 -56.88 -29.93 23.40
N GLY A 16 -56.05 -28.89 23.43
CA GLY A 16 -55.13 -28.65 22.32
C GLY A 16 -54.61 -27.22 22.08
N GLU A 17 -54.87 -26.24 22.95
CA GLU A 17 -54.13 -24.97 22.85
C GLU A 17 -52.72 -25.17 23.40
N GLY A 18 -51.79 -25.49 22.49
CA GLY A 18 -50.37 -25.48 22.77
C GLY A 18 -49.96 -24.14 23.40
N LEU A 19 -49.23 -24.25 24.52
CA LEU A 19 -48.56 -23.16 25.23
C LEU A 19 -48.19 -22.03 24.27
N ARG A 20 -48.88 -20.88 24.38
CA ARG A 20 -48.39 -19.61 23.85
C ARG A 20 -46.97 -19.45 24.39
N ARG A 21 -45.96 -19.68 23.54
CA ARG A 21 -44.56 -19.42 23.86
C ARG A 21 -44.48 -18.00 24.40
N GLY A 22 -44.21 -17.87 25.70
CA GLY A 22 -44.05 -16.58 26.34
C GLY A 22 -43.02 -15.77 25.56
N VAL A 23 -43.39 -14.54 25.21
CA VAL A 23 -42.44 -13.58 24.63
C VAL A 23 -41.23 -13.53 25.57
N PRO A 24 -40.01 -13.86 25.10
CA PRO A 24 -38.86 -13.91 25.99
C PRO A 24 -38.69 -12.55 26.67
N ARG A 25 -38.71 -12.54 28.01
CA ARG A 25 -38.45 -11.35 28.83
C ARG A 25 -37.14 -10.73 28.35
N ARG A 26 -37.21 -9.57 27.69
CA ARG A 26 -36.03 -8.81 27.32
C ARG A 26 -35.32 -8.44 28.61
N ARG A 27 -34.05 -8.86 28.75
CA ARG A 27 -33.23 -8.49 29.90
C ARG A 27 -33.15 -6.97 29.94
N SER A 28 -33.43 -6.37 31.08
CA SER A 28 -33.36 -4.93 31.28
C SER A 28 -32.65 -4.60 32.58
N VAL A 29 -32.01 -3.44 32.64
CA VAL A 29 -31.32 -2.92 33.82
C VAL A 29 -31.90 -1.55 34.14
N ARG A 30 -32.23 -1.33 35.41
CA ARG A 30 -32.78 -0.05 35.87
C ARG A 30 -31.64 0.82 36.41
N ILE A 31 -31.39 1.96 35.77
CA ILE A 31 -30.36 2.93 36.19
C ILE A 31 -31.08 4.26 36.48
N ARG A 32 -30.92 4.78 37.71
CA ARG A 32 -31.55 6.05 38.16
C ARG A 32 -33.05 6.13 37.83
N GLY A 33 -33.78 5.04 38.09
CA GLY A 33 -35.23 4.96 37.88
C GLY A 33 -35.69 4.68 36.44
N ARG A 34 -34.82 4.78 35.43
CA ARG A 34 -35.13 4.45 34.02
C ARG A 34 -34.71 3.03 33.66
N GLU A 35 -35.54 2.35 32.88
CA GLU A 35 -35.30 0.99 32.41
C GLU A 35 -34.54 1.02 31.06
N TYR A 36 -33.40 0.33 31.00
CA TYR A 36 -32.57 0.19 29.82
C TYR A 36 -32.63 -1.26 29.34
N PRO A 37 -33.10 -1.55 28.11
CA PRO A 37 -33.02 -2.90 27.56
C PRO A 37 -31.55 -3.26 27.31
N VAL A 38 -31.19 -4.49 27.67
CA VAL A 38 -29.86 -5.06 27.50
C VAL A 38 -29.84 -5.99 26.29
N LEU A 39 -29.04 -5.64 25.29
CA LEU A 39 -28.81 -6.44 24.09
C LEU A 39 -27.42 -7.09 24.16
N LEU A 40 -27.40 -8.38 24.46
CA LEU A 40 -26.18 -9.19 24.54
C LEU A 40 -25.74 -9.67 23.15
N PRO A 41 -24.45 -9.98 22.95
CA PRO A 41 -23.98 -10.56 21.70
C PRO A 41 -24.65 -11.92 21.47
N SER A 42 -25.01 -12.20 20.22
CA SER A 42 -25.55 -13.49 19.79
C SER A 42 -24.55 -14.12 18.84
N ILE A 43 -24.15 -15.37 19.09
CA ILE A 43 -23.21 -16.11 18.22
C ILE A 43 -23.73 -16.20 16.78
N ARG A 44 -25.04 -16.14 16.58
CA ARG A 44 -25.67 -16.13 15.25
C ARG A 44 -25.59 -14.78 14.53
N ASP A 45 -25.00 -13.75 15.13
CA ASP A 45 -24.81 -12.45 14.48
C ASP A 45 -23.64 -12.57 13.47
N PRO A 46 -23.87 -12.43 12.16
CA PRO A 46 -22.82 -12.54 11.14
C PRO A 46 -21.65 -11.57 11.36
N ARG A 47 -21.87 -10.46 12.09
CA ARG A 47 -20.81 -9.51 12.44
C ARG A 47 -19.76 -10.12 13.36
N LEU A 48 -20.14 -11.07 14.22
CA LEU A 48 -19.18 -11.81 15.05
C LEU A 48 -18.37 -12.80 14.20
N HIS A 49 -18.97 -13.42 13.18
CA HIS A 49 -18.24 -14.27 12.23
C HIS A 49 -17.18 -13.46 11.46
N VAL A 50 -17.56 -12.28 10.94
CA VAL A 50 -16.61 -11.35 10.29
C VAL A 50 -15.50 -10.95 11.26
N ALA A 51 -15.86 -10.54 12.48
CA ALA A 51 -14.88 -10.14 13.49
C ALA A 51 -13.92 -11.28 13.84
N ALA A 52 -14.40 -12.53 13.90
CA ALA A 52 -13.57 -13.70 14.17
C ALA A 52 -12.55 -13.95 13.05
N VAL A 53 -12.95 -13.84 11.78
CA VAL A 53 -12.03 -13.98 10.64
C VAL A 53 -10.98 -12.87 10.65
N LEU A 54 -11.40 -11.60 10.77
CA LEU A 54 -10.47 -10.47 10.81
C LEU A 54 -9.52 -10.54 12.01
N LEU A 55 -10.00 -10.94 13.19
CA LEU A 55 -9.16 -11.09 14.37
C LEU A 55 -8.17 -12.25 14.20
N THR A 56 -8.56 -13.35 13.55
CA THR A 56 -7.64 -14.45 13.22
C THR A 56 -6.54 -13.99 12.28
N LEU A 57 -6.90 -13.26 11.22
CA LEU A 57 -5.92 -12.68 10.28
C LEU A 57 -5.02 -11.66 10.97
N GLN A 58 -5.55 -10.90 11.95
CA GLN A 58 -4.75 -9.96 12.71
C GLN A 58 -3.79 -10.65 13.66
N VAL A 59 -4.20 -11.76 14.30
CA VAL A 59 -3.30 -12.61 15.09
C VAL A 59 -2.18 -13.16 14.20
N LEU A 60 -2.52 -13.75 13.04
CA LEU A 60 -1.51 -14.18 12.05
C LEU A 60 -0.60 -13.02 11.64
N GLY A 61 -1.19 -11.84 11.42
CA GLY A 61 -0.51 -10.57 11.19
C GLY A 61 0.57 -10.27 12.22
N GLN A 62 0.23 -10.41 13.50
CA GLN A 62 1.12 -10.12 14.63
C GLN A 62 2.14 -11.22 14.92
N THR A 63 1.95 -12.46 14.43
CA THR A 63 2.80 -13.60 14.79
C THR A 63 3.68 -14.12 13.67
N VAL A 64 3.19 -14.14 12.43
CA VAL A 64 3.84 -14.85 11.31
C VAL A 64 3.86 -14.07 9.99
N LEU A 65 3.11 -12.97 9.87
CA LEU A 65 3.04 -12.16 8.64
C LEU A 65 3.75 -10.81 8.77
N ASP A 66 4.48 -10.59 9.87
CA ASP A 66 5.29 -9.40 10.13
C ASP A 66 4.55 -8.06 9.97
N PHE A 67 3.28 -7.99 10.40
CA PHE A 67 2.51 -6.74 10.27
C PHE A 67 3.17 -5.61 11.07
N ARG A 68 3.35 -4.47 10.39
CA ARG A 68 3.86 -3.19 10.91
C ARG A 68 2.80 -2.42 11.70
N LEU A 69 2.16 -3.11 12.64
CA LEU A 69 1.04 -2.64 13.43
C LEU A 69 1.20 -3.13 14.87
N SER A 70 0.97 -2.26 15.84
CA SER A 70 1.04 -2.62 17.25
C SER A 70 -0.32 -3.09 17.80
N VAL A 71 -0.30 -3.95 18.82
CA VAL A 71 -1.48 -4.33 19.60
C VAL A 71 -2.12 -3.11 20.27
N ALA A 72 -1.32 -2.15 20.73
CA ALA A 72 -1.84 -0.90 21.30
C ALA A 72 -2.68 -0.09 20.30
N GLN A 73 -2.26 0.03 19.04
CA GLN A 73 -3.04 0.70 17.97
C GLN A 73 -4.33 -0.07 17.67
N ILE A 74 -4.27 -1.41 17.59
CA ILE A 74 -5.48 -2.26 17.40
C ILE A 74 -6.49 -2.02 18.51
N LEU A 75 -6.05 -2.12 19.77
CA LEU A 75 -6.91 -1.91 20.93
C LEU A 75 -7.49 -0.50 20.96
N ALA A 76 -6.71 0.52 20.59
CA ALA A 76 -7.20 1.89 20.51
C ALA A 76 -8.35 2.04 19.49
N CYS A 77 -8.23 1.42 18.31
CA CYS A 77 -9.32 1.40 17.33
C CYS A 77 -10.57 0.69 17.85
N LEU A 78 -10.41 -0.50 18.44
CA LEU A 78 -11.52 -1.28 18.99
C LEU A 78 -12.25 -0.52 20.09
N VAL A 79 -11.50 0.02 21.06
CA VAL A 79 -12.05 0.79 22.18
C VAL A 79 -12.73 2.06 21.68
N THR A 80 -12.13 2.80 20.74
CA THR A 80 -12.73 4.03 20.20
C THR A 80 -14.07 3.74 19.52
N GLY A 81 -14.12 2.74 18.64
CA GLY A 81 -15.35 2.35 17.96
C GLY A 81 -16.42 1.86 18.95
N ALA A 82 -16.02 1.06 19.94
CA ALA A 82 -16.89 0.55 20.99
C ALA A 82 -17.48 1.66 21.87
N LEU A 83 -16.65 2.60 22.32
CA LEU A 83 -17.06 3.71 23.18
C LEU A 83 -18.01 4.66 22.45
N ILE A 84 -17.76 4.97 21.18
CA ILE A 84 -18.65 5.82 20.39
C ILE A 84 -20.00 5.13 20.15
N GLU A 85 -20.01 3.85 19.76
CA GLU A 85 -21.27 3.12 19.57
C GLU A 85 -22.05 2.98 20.86
N PHE A 86 -21.37 2.63 21.96
CA PHE A 86 -21.98 2.54 23.28
C PHE A 86 -22.55 3.89 23.72
N GLY A 87 -21.78 4.98 23.55
CA GLY A 87 -22.23 6.33 23.89
C GLY A 87 -23.48 6.72 23.10
N VAL A 88 -23.48 6.50 21.77
CA VAL A 88 -24.66 6.77 20.95
C VAL A 88 -25.85 5.92 21.40
N ALA A 89 -25.67 4.61 21.60
CA ALA A 89 -26.76 3.72 22.03
C ALA A 89 -27.32 4.09 23.41
N PHE A 90 -26.45 4.47 24.35
CA PHE A 90 -26.83 4.84 25.71
C PHE A 90 -27.53 6.19 25.78
N PHE A 91 -26.99 7.22 25.09
CA PHE A 91 -27.52 8.57 25.14
C PHE A 91 -28.70 8.80 24.20
N LYS A 92 -28.64 8.28 22.97
CA LYS A 92 -29.68 8.47 21.95
C LYS A 92 -30.75 7.39 22.02
N ASP A 93 -30.34 6.12 21.97
CA ASP A 93 -31.28 4.99 21.84
C ASP A 93 -31.79 4.48 23.19
N LYS A 94 -31.21 4.98 24.31
CA LYS A 94 -31.52 4.56 25.69
C LYS A 94 -31.42 3.05 25.87
N THR A 95 -30.45 2.42 25.21
CA THR A 95 -30.21 0.97 25.28
C THR A 95 -28.79 0.70 25.75
N ILE A 96 -28.60 -0.41 26.47
CA ILE A 96 -27.28 -0.94 26.79
C ILE A 96 -27.05 -2.11 25.86
N MET A 97 -26.18 -1.94 24.87
CA MET A 97 -25.90 -2.99 23.88
C MET A 97 -24.42 -3.31 23.80
N TRP A 98 -24.12 -4.55 23.44
CA TRP A 98 -22.78 -4.91 22.99
C TRP A 98 -22.44 -4.18 21.68
N PRO A 99 -21.34 -3.40 21.63
CA PRO A 99 -21.03 -2.54 20.49
C PRO A 99 -20.37 -3.32 19.34
N ALA A 100 -21.05 -4.35 18.84
CA ALA A 100 -20.54 -5.24 17.80
C ALA A 100 -20.12 -4.49 16.53
N SER A 101 -20.86 -3.46 16.14
CA SER A 101 -20.58 -2.76 14.88
C SER A 101 -19.49 -1.72 15.04
N GLY A 102 -19.39 -1.07 16.20
CA GLY A 102 -18.28 -0.19 16.53
C GLY A 102 -16.96 -0.96 16.64
N LEU A 103 -16.98 -2.13 17.29
CA LEU A 103 -15.83 -3.05 17.32
C LEU A 103 -15.41 -3.49 15.92
N LEU A 104 -16.38 -3.83 15.05
CA LEU A 104 -16.08 -4.23 13.68
C LEU A 104 -15.49 -3.07 12.85
N THR A 105 -16.02 -1.85 12.98
CA THR A 105 -15.47 -0.67 12.31
C THR A 105 -14.06 -0.35 12.81
N GLY A 106 -13.82 -0.45 14.12
CA GLY A 106 -12.48 -0.30 14.71
C GLY A 106 -11.52 -1.37 14.19
N ASN A 107 -11.93 -2.63 14.17
CA ASN A 107 -11.12 -3.74 13.67
C ASN A 107 -10.76 -3.58 12.19
N SER A 108 -11.75 -3.28 11.34
CA SER A 108 -11.56 -3.02 9.91
C SER A 108 -10.60 -1.86 9.67
N THR A 109 -10.68 -0.79 10.47
CA THR A 109 -9.76 0.35 10.37
C THR A 109 -8.34 -0.05 10.78
N ALA A 110 -8.18 -0.70 11.94
CA ALA A 110 -6.88 -1.16 12.42
C ALA A 110 -6.22 -2.17 11.46
N PHE A 111 -7.01 -3.02 10.81
CA PHE A 111 -6.49 -4.00 9.88
C PHE A 111 -5.79 -3.33 8.67
N ILE A 112 -6.34 -2.23 8.15
CA ILE A 112 -5.85 -1.58 6.93
C ILE A 112 -4.90 -0.42 7.22
N LEU A 113 -5.14 0.38 8.25
CA LEU A 113 -4.35 1.57 8.53
C LEU A 113 -2.98 1.20 9.12
N ARG A 114 -1.92 1.78 8.56
CA ARG A 114 -0.56 1.79 9.11
C ARG A 114 -0.08 3.23 9.27
N VAL A 115 0.93 3.41 10.10
CA VAL A 115 1.63 4.70 10.27
C VAL A 115 3.13 4.45 10.10
N PRO A 116 3.84 5.25 9.29
CA PRO A 116 5.28 5.11 9.08
C PRO A 116 6.05 5.10 10.40
N GLY A 117 7.04 4.21 10.52
CA GLY A 117 7.88 4.07 11.71
C GLY A 117 7.40 3.08 12.77
N THR A 118 6.22 2.48 12.62
CA THR A 118 5.84 1.32 13.46
C THR A 118 6.52 0.06 12.91
N ILE A 119 7.38 -0.58 13.70
CA ILE A 119 8.11 -1.79 13.29
C ILE A 119 7.43 -3.02 13.89
N HIS A 120 7.48 -4.14 13.17
CA HIS A 120 7.03 -5.43 13.70
C HIS A 120 7.72 -5.77 15.04
N GLY A 121 6.99 -6.45 15.94
CA GLY A 121 7.48 -6.77 17.29
C GLY A 121 7.31 -5.64 18.32
N GLN A 122 7.07 -4.39 17.91
CA GLN A 122 6.77 -3.28 18.83
C GLN A 122 5.29 -3.28 19.28
N TRP A 123 4.84 -4.39 19.88
CA TRP A 123 3.41 -4.63 20.14
C TRP A 123 2.71 -3.58 21.01
N TRP A 124 3.45 -2.84 21.86
CA TRP A 124 2.89 -1.82 22.75
C TRP A 124 3.25 -0.38 22.36
N SER A 125 3.80 -0.17 21.17
CA SER A 125 4.09 1.18 20.67
C SER A 125 2.81 2.02 20.57
N LYS A 126 2.89 3.27 21.02
CA LYS A 126 1.79 4.26 20.92
C LYS A 126 1.98 5.22 19.75
N HIS A 127 2.95 4.94 18.88
CA HIS A 127 3.26 5.78 17.73
C HIS A 127 2.02 6.00 16.85
N GLY A 128 1.76 7.25 16.45
CA GLY A 128 0.60 7.59 15.60
C GLY A 128 -0.79 7.23 16.15
N ILE A 129 -0.95 6.85 17.44
CA ILE A 129 -2.22 6.36 18.00
C ILE A 129 -3.37 7.37 17.84
N TYR A 130 -3.07 8.66 17.85
CA TYR A 130 -4.05 9.73 17.63
C TYR A 130 -4.65 9.70 16.22
N ILE A 131 -3.88 9.25 15.21
CA ILE A 131 -4.37 9.07 13.84
C ILE A 131 -5.39 7.93 13.83
N PHE A 132 -5.06 6.78 14.41
CA PHE A 132 -5.97 5.63 14.52
C PHE A 132 -7.30 5.99 15.22
N ILE A 133 -7.22 6.72 16.35
CA ILE A 133 -8.40 7.20 17.08
C ILE A 133 -9.20 8.16 16.19
N GLY A 134 -8.55 9.13 15.55
CA GLY A 134 -9.17 10.12 14.68
C GLY A 134 -9.91 9.49 13.49
N VAL A 135 -9.28 8.52 12.82
CA VAL A 135 -9.89 7.79 11.69
C VAL A 135 -11.10 6.99 12.14
N VAL A 136 -11.02 6.26 13.26
CA VAL A 136 -12.18 5.52 13.78
C VAL A 136 -13.29 6.47 14.24
N ALA A 137 -12.95 7.58 14.89
CA ALA A 137 -13.94 8.58 15.29
C ALA A 137 -14.66 9.16 14.08
N PHE A 138 -13.94 9.48 13.00
CA PHE A 138 -14.52 9.95 11.75
C PHE A 138 -15.38 8.87 11.07
N ALA A 139 -14.93 7.61 11.05
CA ALA A 139 -15.71 6.48 10.55
C ALA A 139 -17.05 6.36 11.29
N MET A 140 -17.03 6.43 12.62
CA MET A 140 -18.26 6.37 13.42
C MET A 140 -19.13 7.62 13.22
N ALA A 141 -18.53 8.80 13.04
CA ALA A 141 -19.26 10.02 12.72
C ALA A 141 -20.01 9.89 11.39
N THR A 142 -19.37 9.42 10.31
CA THR A 142 -20.04 9.21 9.03
C THR A 142 -21.18 8.18 9.14
N LYS A 143 -21.00 7.10 9.89
CA LYS A 143 -22.04 6.08 10.17
C LYS A 143 -23.30 6.68 10.79
N TYR A 144 -23.15 7.59 11.76
CA TYR A 144 -24.29 8.13 12.51
C TYR A 144 -24.86 9.42 11.93
N LEU A 145 -24.05 10.25 11.27
CA LEU A 145 -24.42 11.56 10.75
C LEU A 145 -24.84 11.52 9.27
N ILE A 146 -24.15 10.73 8.43
CA ILE A 146 -24.39 10.69 6.98
C ILE A 146 -25.26 9.49 6.63
N ARG A 147 -26.59 9.69 6.72
CA ARG A 147 -27.58 8.62 6.57
C ARG A 147 -28.69 9.00 5.60
N TRP A 148 -29.18 7.99 4.88
CA TRP A 148 -30.33 8.08 4.00
C TRP A 148 -31.31 6.94 4.32
N LYS A 149 -32.59 7.26 4.51
CA LYS A 149 -33.65 6.28 4.89
C LYS A 149 -33.24 5.34 6.03
N GLY A 150 -32.58 5.89 7.06
CA GLY A 150 -32.15 5.12 8.23
C GLY A 150 -30.95 4.19 8.01
N ARG A 151 -30.24 4.26 6.87
CA ARG A 151 -29.00 3.51 6.60
C ARG A 151 -27.85 4.49 6.34
N HIS A 152 -26.63 4.12 6.73
CA HIS A 152 -25.45 4.90 6.32
C HIS A 152 -25.26 4.80 4.81
N ILE A 153 -24.74 5.88 4.21
CA ILE A 153 -24.52 5.95 2.75
C ILE A 153 -23.24 5.20 2.37
N PHE A 154 -22.16 5.50 3.08
CA PHE A 154 -20.82 5.00 2.81
C PHE A 154 -20.44 3.92 3.80
N ASN A 155 -19.60 2.95 3.38
CA ASN A 155 -18.94 2.06 4.33
C ASN A 155 -18.08 2.94 5.26
N PRO A 156 -18.35 2.95 6.59
CA PRO A 156 -17.80 3.94 7.49
C PRO A 156 -16.29 3.86 7.65
N SER A 157 -15.71 2.65 7.77
CA SER A 157 -14.25 2.51 7.83
C SER A 157 -13.62 2.90 6.50
N ASN A 158 -14.21 2.48 5.37
CA ASN A 158 -13.69 2.76 4.04
C ASN A 158 -13.58 4.28 3.74
N ILE A 159 -14.66 5.05 3.98
CA ILE A 159 -14.60 6.51 3.71
C ILE A 159 -13.61 7.23 4.63
N ALA A 160 -13.47 6.77 5.87
CA ALA A 160 -12.51 7.36 6.80
C ALA A 160 -11.07 7.07 6.41
N LEU A 161 -10.77 5.84 5.97
CA LEU A 161 -9.46 5.45 5.48
C LEU A 161 -9.09 6.22 4.22
N VAL A 162 -9.99 6.33 3.23
CA VAL A 162 -9.75 7.12 2.01
C VAL A 162 -9.43 8.58 2.35
N LEU A 163 -10.21 9.19 3.24
CA LEU A 163 -9.96 10.57 3.64
C LEU A 163 -8.63 10.71 4.38
N ALA A 164 -8.29 9.76 5.25
CA ALA A 164 -7.01 9.77 5.96
C ALA A 164 -5.83 9.69 5.00
N PHE A 165 -5.85 8.75 4.05
CA PHE A 165 -4.78 8.58 3.06
C PHE A 165 -4.64 9.79 2.15
N VAL A 166 -5.74 10.38 1.69
CA VAL A 166 -5.68 11.56 0.81
C VAL A 166 -5.23 12.82 1.55
N VAL A 167 -5.71 13.05 2.79
CA VAL A 167 -5.43 14.29 3.53
C VAL A 167 -4.08 14.26 4.23
N LEU A 168 -3.73 13.12 4.83
CA LEU A 168 -2.48 12.97 5.58
C LEU A 168 -1.34 12.50 4.68
N GLY A 169 -1.63 11.79 3.59
CA GLY A 169 -0.62 11.33 2.65
C GLY A 169 0.31 10.24 3.20
N PRO A 170 1.28 9.80 2.37
CA PRO A 170 2.23 8.74 2.71
C PRO A 170 3.16 9.09 3.88
N GLN A 171 3.36 10.39 4.17
CA GLN A 171 4.21 10.86 5.27
C GLN A 171 3.68 10.43 6.65
N TYR A 172 2.37 10.30 6.81
CA TYR A 172 1.74 10.06 8.11
C TYR A 172 0.89 8.79 8.15
N THR A 173 0.44 8.31 6.99
CA THR A 173 -0.45 7.15 6.88
C THR A 173 -0.05 6.28 5.74
N GLU A 174 -0.28 4.99 5.87
CA GLU A 174 -0.07 4.03 4.80
C GLU A 174 -1.21 3.01 4.84
N PRO A 175 -1.81 2.65 3.70
CA PRO A 175 -2.55 1.41 3.61
C PRO A 175 -1.62 0.25 3.96
N GLN A 176 -2.15 -0.86 4.47
CA GLN A 176 -1.40 -2.11 4.62
C GLN A 176 -0.75 -2.50 3.28
N ASP A 177 0.23 -3.39 3.23
CA ASP A 177 0.83 -3.85 1.96
C ASP A 177 -0.09 -4.81 1.21
N LEU A 178 -0.16 -4.73 -0.12
CA LEU A 178 -0.90 -5.60 -1.04
C LEU A 178 -0.49 -7.05 -0.88
N TRP A 179 0.77 -7.32 -0.56
CA TRP A 179 1.31 -8.64 -0.29
C TRP A 179 2.01 -8.64 1.06
N TRP A 180 1.82 -9.70 1.85
CA TRP A 180 2.21 -9.69 3.26
C TRP A 180 3.56 -10.39 3.50
N ILE A 181 3.72 -11.61 2.97
CA ILE A 181 4.96 -12.39 3.05
C ILE A 181 5.14 -13.23 1.77
N PRO A 182 6.36 -13.73 1.48
CA PRO A 182 6.57 -14.69 0.40
C PRO A 182 5.66 -15.91 0.49
N MET A 183 5.40 -16.55 -0.65
CA MET A 183 4.57 -17.75 -0.69
C MET A 183 5.19 -18.88 0.13
N GLY A 184 4.45 -19.36 1.13
CA GLY A 184 4.86 -20.42 2.04
C GLY A 184 3.67 -20.91 2.87
N MET A 185 3.93 -21.83 3.82
CA MET A 185 2.87 -22.47 4.60
C MET A 185 1.95 -21.45 5.30
N TRP A 186 2.51 -20.42 5.93
CA TRP A 186 1.73 -19.40 6.63
C TRP A 186 0.88 -18.53 5.69
N MET A 187 1.38 -18.23 4.50
CA MET A 187 0.59 -17.54 3.48
C MET A 187 -0.56 -18.41 2.97
N ILE A 188 -0.35 -19.72 2.80
CA ILE A 188 -1.41 -20.67 2.41
C ILE A 188 -2.49 -20.76 3.49
N VAL A 189 -2.10 -20.90 4.76
CA VAL A 189 -3.04 -20.88 5.91
C VAL A 189 -3.83 -19.58 5.92
N THR A 190 -3.15 -18.47 5.68
CA THR A 190 -3.77 -17.15 5.62
C THR A 190 -4.81 -17.05 4.50
N TYR A 191 -4.49 -17.51 3.29
CA TYR A 191 -5.47 -17.61 2.19
C TYR A 191 -6.64 -18.53 2.53
N ALA A 192 -6.40 -19.65 3.20
CA ALA A 192 -7.47 -20.56 3.60
C ALA A 192 -8.45 -19.88 4.58
N VAL A 193 -7.93 -19.12 5.55
CA VAL A 193 -8.76 -18.33 6.49
C VAL A 193 -9.49 -17.20 5.76
N LEU A 194 -8.78 -16.46 4.90
CA LEU A 194 -9.30 -15.32 4.16
C LEU A 194 -10.40 -15.71 3.17
N ILE A 195 -10.11 -16.64 2.25
CA ILE A 195 -11.03 -17.09 1.20
C ILE A 195 -12.14 -17.93 1.82
N GLY A 196 -11.81 -18.87 2.70
CA GLY A 196 -12.79 -19.73 3.37
C GLY A 196 -13.77 -18.90 4.21
N GLY A 197 -13.25 -18.05 5.10
CA GLY A 197 -14.06 -17.15 5.91
C GLY A 197 -14.89 -16.18 5.06
N GLY A 198 -14.27 -15.56 4.05
CA GLY A 198 -14.92 -14.65 3.13
C GLY A 198 -16.08 -15.28 2.36
N LEU A 199 -15.88 -16.48 1.80
CA LEU A 199 -16.91 -17.22 1.07
C LEU A 199 -18.06 -17.65 1.98
N LEU A 200 -17.77 -18.15 3.18
CA LEU A 200 -18.80 -18.54 4.16
C LEU A 200 -19.68 -17.35 4.53
N ILE A 201 -19.08 -16.20 4.85
CA ILE A 201 -19.81 -14.99 5.21
C ILE A 201 -20.60 -14.45 4.01
N ALA A 202 -19.99 -14.40 2.82
CA ALA A 202 -20.66 -13.95 1.61
C ALA A 202 -21.84 -14.86 1.25
N TRP A 203 -21.75 -16.17 1.53
CA TRP A 203 -22.84 -17.11 1.37
C TRP A 203 -23.97 -16.87 2.38
N GLU A 204 -23.65 -16.75 3.67
CA GLU A 204 -24.62 -16.47 4.74
C GLU A 204 -25.41 -15.18 4.48
N LEU A 205 -24.75 -14.15 3.96
CA LEU A 205 -25.35 -12.84 3.66
C LEU A 205 -25.96 -12.73 2.26
N LYS A 206 -25.88 -13.80 1.45
CA LYS A 206 -26.32 -13.84 0.04
C LYS A 206 -25.66 -12.76 -0.83
N LEU A 207 -24.39 -12.50 -0.58
CA LEU A 207 -23.55 -11.50 -1.26
C LEU A 207 -22.55 -12.12 -2.25
N LEU A 208 -22.57 -13.44 -2.44
CA LEU A 208 -21.68 -14.14 -3.40
C LEU A 208 -21.72 -13.53 -4.82
N GLY A 209 -22.90 -13.15 -5.31
CA GLY A 209 -23.02 -12.52 -6.63
C GLY A 209 -22.28 -11.18 -6.72
N LEU A 210 -22.27 -10.39 -5.65
CA LEU A 210 -21.50 -9.13 -5.60
C LEU A 210 -20.00 -9.40 -5.62
N VAL A 211 -19.53 -10.36 -4.80
CA VAL A 211 -18.11 -10.72 -4.73
C VAL A 211 -17.62 -11.26 -6.07
N ALA A 212 -18.39 -12.18 -6.68
CA ALA A 212 -18.07 -12.73 -8.00
C ALA A 212 -18.06 -11.66 -9.09
N GLY A 213 -19.05 -10.74 -9.06
CA GLY A 213 -19.11 -9.61 -9.99
C GLY A 213 -17.89 -8.70 -9.87
N TYR A 214 -17.47 -8.38 -8.64
CA TYR A 214 -16.26 -7.61 -8.40
C TYR A 214 -15.01 -8.37 -8.89
N MET A 215 -14.77 -9.60 -8.45
CA MET A 215 -13.54 -10.34 -8.76
C MET A 215 -13.37 -10.58 -10.26
N ALA A 216 -14.44 -11.01 -10.95
CA ALA A 216 -14.39 -11.28 -12.39
C ALA A 216 -14.19 -9.99 -13.19
N ALA A 217 -14.94 -8.92 -12.87
CA ALA A 217 -14.80 -7.65 -13.55
C ALA A 217 -13.46 -6.97 -13.26
N PHE A 218 -12.92 -7.12 -12.04
CA PHE A 218 -11.63 -6.55 -11.67
C PHE A 218 -10.51 -7.23 -12.46
N ALA A 219 -10.45 -8.56 -12.45
CA ALA A 219 -9.45 -9.31 -13.21
C ALA A 219 -9.52 -9.00 -14.72
N ALA A 220 -10.72 -8.93 -15.29
CA ALA A 220 -10.89 -8.57 -16.69
C ALA A 220 -10.50 -7.10 -16.97
N SER A 221 -10.91 -6.16 -16.13
CA SER A 221 -10.65 -4.73 -16.32
C SER A 221 -9.15 -4.41 -16.19
N VAL A 222 -8.44 -5.03 -15.23
CA VAL A 222 -6.98 -4.89 -15.11
C VAL A 222 -6.30 -5.48 -16.35
N ALA A 223 -6.73 -6.65 -16.83
CA ALA A 223 -6.17 -7.24 -18.05
C ALA A 223 -6.36 -6.33 -19.26
N ILE A 224 -7.55 -5.76 -19.43
CA ILE A 224 -7.88 -4.82 -20.51
C ILE A 224 -7.04 -3.53 -20.39
N ALA A 225 -6.85 -3.01 -19.18
CA ALA A 225 -6.07 -1.80 -18.95
C ALA A 225 -4.57 -2.00 -19.24
N LEU A 226 -4.00 -3.13 -18.82
CA LEU A 226 -2.55 -3.38 -18.90
C LEU A 226 -2.09 -4.01 -20.22
N ALA A 227 -2.95 -4.77 -20.91
CA ALA A 227 -2.59 -5.41 -22.18
C ALA A 227 -2.01 -4.46 -23.25
N PRO A 228 -2.54 -3.24 -23.45
CA PRO A 228 -1.98 -2.27 -24.39
C PRO A 228 -0.91 -1.34 -23.79
N VAL A 229 -0.63 -1.41 -22.48
CA VAL A 229 0.32 -0.53 -21.77
C VAL A 229 1.29 -1.38 -20.94
N PRO A 230 2.24 -2.10 -21.56
CA PRO A 230 3.16 -2.99 -20.84
C PRO A 230 4.07 -2.23 -19.87
N ASP A 231 4.32 -0.94 -20.15
CA ASP A 231 5.19 -0.05 -19.36
C ASP A 231 4.49 0.53 -18.12
N HIS A 232 3.21 0.23 -17.90
CA HIS A 232 2.56 0.58 -16.65
C HIS A 232 3.12 -0.31 -15.53
N CYS A 233 3.83 0.33 -14.61
CA CYS A 233 4.52 -0.33 -13.51
C CYS A 233 4.12 0.27 -12.16
N MET A 234 4.08 -0.59 -11.15
CA MET A 234 3.90 -0.20 -9.75
C MET A 234 5.12 -0.59 -8.93
N VAL A 235 5.56 0.33 -8.09
CA VAL A 235 6.59 0.10 -7.08
C VAL A 235 5.92 -0.22 -5.75
N ALA A 236 6.44 -1.22 -5.06
CA ALA A 236 5.97 -1.69 -3.77
C ALA A 236 7.16 -1.97 -2.84
N SER A 237 7.00 -1.79 -1.54
CA SER A 237 8.09 -2.00 -0.57
C SER A 237 8.48 -3.46 -0.34
N TRP A 238 7.60 -4.38 -0.70
CA TRP A 238 7.81 -5.82 -0.52
C TRP A 238 8.32 -6.49 -1.80
N HIS A 239 8.52 -5.74 -2.88
CA HIS A 239 9.01 -6.25 -4.16
C HIS A 239 10.27 -5.50 -4.61
N ALA A 240 11.29 -6.24 -5.04
CA ALA A 240 12.59 -5.66 -5.37
C ALA A 240 12.59 -4.88 -6.67
N THR A 241 11.83 -5.28 -7.69
CA THR A 241 11.74 -4.59 -8.97
C THR A 241 10.36 -4.00 -9.19
N ALA A 242 10.23 -3.06 -10.14
CA ALA A 242 8.92 -2.55 -10.51
C ALA A 242 8.05 -3.69 -11.09
N LEU A 243 6.81 -3.79 -10.62
CA LEU A 243 5.84 -4.79 -11.09
C LEU A 243 5.11 -4.21 -12.29
N CYS A 244 5.32 -4.81 -13.47
CA CYS A 244 4.75 -4.33 -14.72
C CYS A 244 3.87 -5.38 -15.41
N GLY A 245 3.02 -4.95 -16.33
CA GLY A 245 2.25 -5.81 -17.24
C GLY A 245 1.61 -7.04 -16.56
N THR A 246 1.98 -8.23 -17.02
CA THR A 246 1.38 -9.49 -16.55
C THR A 246 1.67 -9.79 -15.08
N ASP A 247 2.84 -9.40 -14.57
CA ASP A 247 3.20 -9.66 -13.18
C ASP A 247 2.44 -8.72 -12.25
N LEU A 248 2.26 -7.46 -12.64
CA LEU A 248 1.36 -6.54 -11.96
C LEU A 248 -0.08 -7.08 -11.94
N TRP A 249 -0.58 -7.59 -13.06
CA TRP A 249 -1.90 -8.22 -13.13
C TRP A 249 -2.04 -9.36 -12.12
N LYS A 250 -1.06 -10.29 -12.07
CA LYS A 250 -1.07 -11.43 -11.13
C LYS A 250 -1.11 -10.94 -9.69
N ILE A 251 -0.24 -9.98 -9.34
CA ILE A 251 -0.18 -9.41 -8.00
C ILE A 251 -1.51 -8.77 -7.62
N LEU A 252 -2.09 -7.91 -8.45
CA LEU A 252 -3.34 -7.23 -8.13
C LEU A 252 -4.50 -8.22 -7.98
N VAL A 253 -4.64 -9.19 -8.89
CA VAL A 253 -5.78 -10.12 -8.89
C VAL A 253 -5.70 -11.14 -7.75
N THR A 254 -4.49 -11.54 -7.36
CA THR A 254 -4.28 -12.55 -6.30
C THR A 254 -3.93 -11.94 -4.94
N SER A 255 -3.82 -10.62 -4.85
CA SER A 255 -3.45 -9.91 -3.63
C SER A 255 -4.40 -10.26 -2.48
N PRO A 256 -3.88 -10.66 -1.30
CA PRO A 256 -4.70 -10.87 -0.11
C PRO A 256 -5.52 -9.63 0.26
N GLU A 257 -5.04 -8.43 -0.06
CA GLU A 257 -5.72 -7.18 0.29
C GLU A 257 -6.83 -6.81 -0.65
N VAL A 258 -6.66 -7.10 -1.94
CA VAL A 258 -7.78 -7.04 -2.89
C VAL A 258 -8.87 -8.03 -2.50
N LEU A 259 -8.49 -9.21 -1.98
CA LEU A 259 -9.45 -10.17 -1.42
C LEU A 259 -10.10 -9.66 -0.12
N ILE A 260 -9.35 -9.02 0.79
CA ILE A 260 -9.93 -8.38 2.00
C ILE A 260 -10.97 -7.33 1.58
N PHE A 261 -10.63 -6.50 0.59
CA PHE A 261 -11.55 -5.52 0.04
C PHE A 261 -12.79 -6.20 -0.54
N ALA A 262 -12.61 -7.21 -1.39
CA ALA A 262 -13.69 -7.95 -2.06
C ALA A 262 -14.62 -8.70 -1.09
N PHE A 263 -14.10 -9.27 0.00
CA PHE A 263 -14.88 -10.09 0.94
C PHE A 263 -15.42 -9.31 2.14
N PHE A 264 -14.72 -8.27 2.62
CA PHE A 264 -15.04 -7.62 3.89
C PHE A 264 -15.31 -6.12 3.80
N MET A 265 -15.00 -5.46 2.69
CA MET A 265 -15.31 -4.03 2.51
C MET A 265 -16.43 -3.76 1.52
N VAL A 266 -16.35 -4.33 0.32
CA VAL A 266 -17.40 -4.18 -0.70
C VAL A 266 -18.72 -4.80 -0.20
N PRO A 267 -18.76 -6.00 0.40
CA PRO A 267 -19.99 -6.65 0.82
C PRO A 267 -20.57 -6.13 2.16
N ASP A 268 -20.73 -4.82 2.34
CA ASP A 268 -21.51 -4.28 3.46
C ASP A 268 -23.01 -4.24 3.12
N PRO A 269 -23.87 -5.06 3.77
CA PRO A 269 -25.29 -5.18 3.43
C PRO A 269 -26.08 -3.86 3.60
N ARG A 270 -25.52 -2.86 4.29
CA ARG A 270 -26.16 -1.55 4.46
C ARG A 270 -25.82 -0.57 3.33
N THR A 271 -24.72 -0.78 2.61
CA THR A 271 -24.22 0.13 1.56
C THR A 271 -24.47 -0.39 0.15
N VAL A 272 -24.77 -1.68 -0.02
CA VAL A 272 -25.02 -2.31 -1.33
C VAL A 272 -26.52 -2.38 -1.69
N PRO A 273 -26.87 -2.61 -2.98
CA PRO A 273 -28.24 -2.86 -3.41
C PRO A 273 -28.87 -4.11 -2.77
N GLU A 274 -30.20 -4.17 -2.74
CA GLU A 274 -30.93 -5.30 -2.14
C GLU A 274 -31.07 -6.49 -3.10
N GLY A 275 -31.30 -6.25 -4.40
CA GLY A 275 -31.47 -7.30 -5.40
C GLY A 275 -30.16 -7.97 -5.83
N GLN A 276 -30.26 -9.23 -6.26
CA GLN A 276 -29.09 -10.06 -6.63
C GLN A 276 -28.39 -9.57 -7.90
N VAL A 277 -29.17 -9.10 -8.89
CA VAL A 277 -28.62 -8.50 -10.11
C VAL A 277 -27.96 -7.16 -9.78
N GLY A 278 -28.63 -6.30 -9.01
CA GLY A 278 -28.05 -5.03 -8.54
C GLY A 278 -26.76 -5.23 -7.75
N ARG A 279 -26.66 -6.28 -6.95
CA ARG A 279 -25.44 -6.67 -6.22
C ARG A 279 -24.28 -7.03 -7.16
N PHE A 280 -24.52 -7.87 -8.17
CA PHE A 280 -23.51 -8.24 -9.16
C PHE A 280 -23.04 -7.02 -9.96
N VAL A 281 -23.99 -6.22 -10.47
CA VAL A 281 -23.69 -5.00 -11.26
C VAL A 281 -22.95 -3.97 -10.41
N PHE A 282 -23.33 -3.80 -9.14
CA PHE A 282 -22.62 -2.92 -8.22
C PHE A 282 -21.17 -3.37 -8.02
N GLY A 283 -20.93 -4.67 -7.82
CA GLY A 283 -19.58 -5.23 -7.75
C GLY A 283 -18.76 -4.95 -9.00
N ALA A 284 -19.34 -5.14 -10.19
CA ALA A 284 -18.69 -4.85 -11.46
C ALA A 284 -18.36 -3.35 -11.64
N ILE A 285 -19.26 -2.45 -11.21
CA ILE A 285 -19.01 -1.00 -11.23
C ILE A 285 -17.86 -0.63 -10.30
N VAL A 286 -17.83 -1.17 -9.08
CA VAL A 286 -16.73 -0.94 -8.12
C VAL A 286 -15.40 -1.40 -8.73
N ALA A 287 -15.38 -2.55 -9.41
CA ALA A 287 -14.19 -3.07 -10.08
C ALA A 287 -13.71 -2.17 -11.23
N ILE A 288 -14.61 -1.69 -12.09
CA ILE A 288 -14.24 -0.78 -13.19
C ILE A 288 -13.70 0.54 -12.61
N LEU A 289 -14.39 1.12 -11.61
CA LEU A 289 -13.91 2.33 -10.93
C LEU A 289 -12.57 2.11 -10.23
N SER A 290 -12.34 0.93 -9.65
CA SER A 290 -11.05 0.55 -9.07
C SER A 290 -9.94 0.67 -10.10
N VAL A 291 -10.11 0.07 -11.28
CA VAL A 291 -9.08 0.08 -12.33
C VAL A 291 -8.89 1.47 -12.93
N LEU A 292 -9.97 2.24 -13.14
CA LEU A 292 -9.88 3.62 -13.64
C LEU A 292 -9.10 4.54 -12.69
N LEU A 293 -9.27 4.36 -11.37
CA LEU A 293 -8.60 5.19 -10.37
C LEU A 293 -7.16 4.75 -10.10
N LEU A 294 -6.86 3.44 -10.18
CA LEU A 294 -5.50 2.95 -9.97
C LEU A 294 -4.63 3.06 -11.23
N GLY A 295 -5.22 3.13 -12.43
CA GLY A 295 -4.48 3.24 -13.69
C GLY A 295 -3.42 4.36 -13.70
N PRO A 296 -3.70 5.57 -13.20
CA PRO A 296 -2.70 6.64 -13.15
C PRO A 296 -1.62 6.47 -12.08
N THR A 297 -1.68 5.43 -11.24
CA THR A 297 -0.83 5.31 -10.03
C THR A 297 0.37 4.40 -10.26
N THR A 298 1.54 4.81 -9.75
CA THR A 298 2.81 4.05 -9.83
C THR A 298 3.32 3.58 -8.47
N LEU A 299 2.64 3.98 -7.39
CA LEU A 299 2.95 3.61 -6.01
C LEU A 299 1.83 2.78 -5.41
N GLU A 300 2.21 1.73 -4.69
CA GLU A 300 1.30 0.88 -3.92
C GLU A 300 0.33 1.68 -3.03
N PHE A 301 0.84 2.72 -2.36
CA PHE A 301 0.04 3.63 -1.53
C PHE A 301 -1.18 4.20 -2.30
N TRP A 302 -0.93 4.74 -3.50
CA TRP A 302 -1.97 5.36 -4.32
C TRP A 302 -2.86 4.32 -4.99
N THR A 303 -2.29 3.18 -5.42
CA THR A 303 -3.05 2.04 -5.92
C THR A 303 -4.08 1.56 -4.90
N LYS A 304 -3.69 1.39 -3.63
CA LYS A 304 -4.62 1.01 -2.56
C LYS A 304 -5.63 2.09 -2.21
N THR A 305 -5.20 3.35 -2.18
CA THR A 305 -6.10 4.48 -1.94
C THR A 305 -7.16 4.55 -3.05
N ALA A 306 -6.79 4.32 -4.31
CA ALA A 306 -7.68 4.25 -5.45
C ALA A 306 -8.69 3.10 -5.35
N LEU A 307 -8.26 1.89 -4.96
CA LEU A 307 -9.15 0.77 -4.70
C LEU A 307 -10.23 1.13 -3.67
N LEU A 308 -9.84 1.69 -2.52
CA LEU A 308 -10.79 2.08 -1.47
C LEU A 308 -11.70 3.25 -1.92
N ALA A 309 -11.15 4.23 -2.64
CA ALA A 309 -11.89 5.37 -3.17
C ALA A 309 -12.98 4.94 -4.16
N SER A 310 -12.73 3.90 -4.96
CA SER A 310 -13.72 3.34 -5.90
C SER A 310 -15.03 2.95 -5.20
N LEU A 311 -14.95 2.36 -4.00
CA LEU A 311 -16.12 1.99 -3.22
C LEU A 311 -16.84 3.22 -2.67
N VAL A 312 -16.12 4.29 -2.31
CA VAL A 312 -16.75 5.56 -1.90
C VAL A 312 -17.60 6.13 -3.04
N PHE A 313 -17.04 6.22 -4.25
CA PHE A 313 -17.75 6.70 -5.43
C PHE A 313 -18.95 5.80 -5.79
N ALA A 314 -18.77 4.49 -5.77
CA ALA A 314 -19.86 3.55 -6.01
C ALA A 314 -20.98 3.68 -4.96
N CYS A 315 -20.64 3.81 -3.68
CA CYS A 315 -21.61 4.03 -2.61
C CYS A 315 -22.38 5.36 -2.78
N ALA A 316 -21.75 6.43 -3.26
CA ALA A 316 -22.45 7.67 -3.60
C ALA A 316 -23.43 7.47 -4.78
N GLY A 317 -22.97 6.80 -5.84
CA GLY A 317 -23.75 6.53 -7.05
C GLY A 317 -24.85 5.47 -6.91
N ARG A 318 -24.84 4.68 -5.82
CA ARG A 318 -25.75 3.53 -5.64
C ARG A 318 -27.23 3.87 -5.77
N PHE A 319 -27.65 5.07 -5.35
CA PHE A 319 -29.06 5.46 -5.38
C PHE A 319 -29.56 5.66 -6.80
N ALA A 320 -28.72 6.20 -7.68
CA ALA A 320 -29.00 6.28 -9.11
C ALA A 320 -29.03 4.89 -9.72
N LEU A 321 -28.07 4.02 -9.36
CA LEU A 321 -28.02 2.63 -9.83
C LEU A 321 -29.28 1.84 -9.48
N VAL A 322 -29.74 1.92 -8.23
CA VAL A 322 -30.97 1.22 -7.79
C VAL A 322 -32.18 1.69 -8.59
N ARG A 323 -32.33 3.00 -8.83
CA ARG A 323 -33.42 3.54 -9.66
C ARG A 323 -33.35 3.06 -11.12
N LEU A 324 -32.14 2.96 -11.68
CA LEU A 324 -31.93 2.46 -13.05
C LEU A 324 -32.24 0.97 -13.20
N LEU A 325 -31.95 0.17 -12.16
CA LEU A 325 -32.13 -1.29 -12.19
C LEU A 325 -33.50 -1.77 -11.71
N GLU A 326 -34.28 -0.93 -11.03
CA GLU A 326 -35.63 -1.24 -10.53
C GLU A 326 -36.55 -1.88 -11.59
N PRO A 327 -36.61 -1.40 -12.85
CA PRO A 327 -37.45 -2.03 -13.89
C PRO A 327 -36.97 -3.42 -14.33
N LEU A 328 -35.66 -3.70 -14.19
CA LEU A 328 -35.04 -4.97 -14.57
C LEU A 328 -35.23 -6.04 -13.50
N GLU A 329 -35.13 -5.65 -12.22
CA GLU A 329 -35.35 -6.56 -11.09
C GLU A 329 -36.83 -6.99 -10.98
N GLN A 330 -37.77 -6.09 -11.30
CA GLN A 330 -39.20 -6.41 -11.35
C GLN A 330 -39.58 -7.36 -12.51
N ALA A 331 -38.74 -7.47 -13.55
CA ALA A 331 -39.02 -8.28 -14.74
C ALA A 331 -38.70 -9.79 -14.58
N GLY A 332 -38.13 -10.22 -13.44
CA GLY A 332 -38.13 -11.63 -13.03
C GLY A 332 -37.26 -12.60 -13.86
N GLY A 333 -36.24 -12.14 -14.60
CA GLY A 333 -35.28 -13.06 -15.24
C GLY A 333 -34.42 -12.44 -16.35
N GLY A 334 -33.21 -12.99 -16.55
CA GLY A 334 -32.20 -12.46 -17.49
C GLY A 334 -32.64 -12.40 -18.96
N LEU A 335 -33.55 -13.29 -19.39
CA LEU A 335 -34.08 -13.28 -20.77
C LEU A 335 -35.08 -12.13 -21.02
N ALA A 336 -35.84 -11.73 -19.99
CA ALA A 336 -36.78 -10.61 -20.06
C ALA A 336 -36.06 -9.25 -20.01
N VAL A 337 -34.91 -9.20 -19.32
CA VAL A 337 -34.00 -8.03 -19.28
C VAL A 337 -33.46 -7.73 -20.68
N VAL A 338 -32.93 -8.73 -21.39
CA VAL A 338 -32.42 -8.56 -22.78
C VAL A 338 -33.52 -8.10 -23.73
N ARG A 339 -34.74 -8.63 -23.57
CA ARG A 339 -35.89 -8.30 -24.42
C ARG A 339 -36.49 -6.92 -24.14
N ARG A 340 -36.39 -6.41 -22.90
CA ARG A 340 -36.77 -5.04 -22.52
C ARG A 340 -35.66 -4.02 -22.74
N LEU A 341 -34.40 -4.46 -22.88
CA LEU A 341 -33.27 -3.54 -23.06
C LEU A 341 -33.37 -2.75 -24.37
N GLY A 342 -34.07 -3.25 -25.39
CA GLY A 342 -34.51 -2.48 -26.58
C GLY A 342 -33.55 -1.37 -27.02
N TRP A 343 -34.01 -0.12 -26.93
CA TRP A 343 -33.26 1.10 -27.31
C TRP A 343 -32.16 1.51 -26.31
N ALA A 344 -32.11 0.89 -25.12
CA ALA A 344 -31.02 1.07 -24.15
C ALA A 344 -29.83 0.14 -24.42
N ALA A 345 -29.98 -0.92 -25.23
CA ALA A 345 -28.89 -1.82 -25.59
C ALA A 345 -27.71 -1.11 -26.31
N PRO A 346 -27.93 -0.21 -27.28
CA PRO A 346 -26.86 0.61 -27.85
C PRO A 346 -26.19 1.52 -26.82
N ALA A 347 -26.95 2.07 -25.87
CA ALA A 347 -26.40 2.92 -24.81
C ALA A 347 -25.55 2.13 -23.81
N VAL A 348 -25.96 0.91 -23.45
CA VAL A 348 -25.20 0.00 -22.59
C VAL A 348 -23.94 -0.49 -23.31
N LEU A 349 -24.05 -0.88 -24.59
CA LEU A 349 -22.90 -1.25 -25.42
C LEU A 349 -21.93 -0.07 -25.59
N GLY A 350 -22.44 1.12 -25.89
CA GLY A 350 -21.65 2.34 -26.01
C GLY A 350 -20.95 2.70 -24.70
N SER A 351 -21.65 2.62 -23.57
CA SER A 351 -21.05 2.86 -22.25
C SER A 351 -20.00 1.80 -21.89
N THR A 352 -20.24 0.53 -22.22
CA THR A 352 -19.28 -0.56 -21.99
C THR A 352 -18.04 -0.38 -22.86
N LEU A 353 -18.20 0.00 -24.12
CA LEU A 353 -17.10 0.28 -25.03
C LEU A 353 -16.29 1.51 -24.58
N LEU A 354 -16.97 2.59 -24.17
CA LEU A 354 -16.32 3.79 -23.62
C LEU A 354 -15.53 3.49 -22.34
N LEU A 355 -16.09 2.66 -21.44
CA LEU A 355 -15.36 2.23 -20.24
C LEU A 355 -14.17 1.33 -20.62
N ALA A 356 -14.34 0.40 -21.56
CA ALA A 356 -13.26 -0.45 -22.05
C ALA A 356 -12.12 0.34 -22.70
N THR A 357 -12.40 1.47 -23.36
CA THR A 357 -11.36 2.36 -23.91
C THR A 357 -10.76 3.30 -22.87
N ALA A 358 -11.54 3.74 -21.88
CA ALA A 358 -11.05 4.60 -20.80
C ALA A 358 -10.04 3.88 -19.89
N LEU A 359 -10.14 2.56 -19.74
CA LEU A 359 -9.25 1.75 -18.92
C LEU A 359 -7.77 1.84 -19.38
N PRO A 360 -7.41 1.51 -20.64
CA PRO A 360 -6.06 1.74 -21.17
C PRO A 360 -5.58 3.19 -21.05
N VAL A 361 -6.45 4.16 -21.32
CA VAL A 361 -6.10 5.59 -21.24
C VAL A 361 -5.72 5.96 -19.81
N SER A 362 -6.43 5.44 -18.81
CA SER A 362 -6.08 5.67 -17.41
C SER A 362 -4.73 5.06 -17.04
N ALA A 363 -4.40 3.85 -17.54
CA ALA A 363 -3.11 3.21 -17.31
C ALA A 363 -1.95 3.96 -17.98
N GLN A 364 -2.18 4.50 -19.18
CA GLN A 364 -1.21 5.29 -19.92
C GLN A 364 -0.84 6.59 -19.18
N LEU A 365 -1.70 7.17 -18.35
CA LEU A 365 -1.33 8.35 -17.54
C LEU A 365 -0.19 8.06 -16.56
N SER A 366 -0.04 6.81 -16.12
CA SER A 366 1.05 6.43 -15.23
C SER A 366 2.41 6.41 -15.92
N THR A 367 2.50 6.20 -17.24
CA THR A 367 3.79 6.23 -17.96
C THR A 367 4.36 7.65 -18.09
N HIS A 368 3.53 8.66 -17.82
CA HIS A 368 3.92 10.06 -17.73
C HIS A 368 4.12 10.56 -16.30
N SER A 369 3.89 9.69 -15.31
CA SER A 369 4.18 10.02 -13.90
C SER A 369 5.67 9.83 -13.64
N PRO A 370 6.34 10.76 -12.93
CA PRO A 370 7.74 10.57 -12.57
C PRO A 370 7.92 9.27 -11.78
N GLU A 371 9.03 8.59 -12.00
CA GLU A 371 9.33 7.34 -11.30
C GLU A 371 9.34 7.60 -9.78
N PRO A 372 8.59 6.83 -9.00
CA PRO A 372 8.56 7.03 -7.56
C PRO A 372 9.91 6.63 -6.95
N ALA A 373 10.67 7.63 -6.55
CA ALA A 373 11.91 7.43 -5.84
C ALA A 373 11.75 7.74 -4.34
N PRO A 374 12.44 7.01 -3.46
CA PRO A 374 12.53 7.35 -2.04
C PRO A 374 13.05 8.77 -1.87
N GLU A 375 12.27 9.64 -1.21
CA GLU A 375 12.75 10.96 -0.84
C GLU A 375 13.94 10.81 0.14
N LEU A 376 15.03 11.48 -0.19
CA LEU A 376 16.33 11.42 0.48
C LEU A 376 16.38 12.38 1.67
N PRO A 377 17.44 12.31 2.51
CA PRO A 377 17.45 13.02 3.78
C PRO A 377 17.25 14.54 3.73
N ASP A 378 17.57 15.16 2.59
CA ASP A 378 17.47 16.59 2.28
C ASP A 378 16.11 17.01 1.68
N GLY A 379 15.20 16.06 1.45
CA GLY A 379 13.90 16.28 0.81
C GLY A 379 13.93 16.17 -0.72
N SER A 380 15.07 15.79 -1.31
CA SER A 380 15.17 15.50 -2.74
C SER A 380 14.57 14.13 -3.06
N THR A 381 14.15 13.89 -4.30
CA THR A 381 13.83 12.54 -4.79
C THR A 381 14.88 12.17 -5.84
N PRO A 382 15.71 11.14 -5.62
CA PRO A 382 16.73 10.74 -6.58
C PRO A 382 16.03 10.27 -7.85
N LYS A 383 16.56 10.59 -9.01
CA LYS A 383 16.03 10.01 -10.26
C LYS A 383 16.59 8.60 -10.36
N LEU A 384 15.88 7.64 -9.79
CA LEU A 384 16.13 6.24 -10.11
C LEU A 384 15.85 6.05 -11.61
N ALA A 385 16.69 5.27 -12.29
CA ALA A 385 16.41 4.86 -13.65
C ALA A 385 15.58 3.57 -13.59
N LEU A 386 14.37 3.61 -14.14
CA LEU A 386 13.51 2.44 -14.28
C LEU A 386 14.20 1.44 -15.21
N VAL A 387 14.88 0.44 -14.64
CA VAL A 387 15.38 -0.69 -15.44
C VAL A 387 14.20 -1.62 -15.70
N VAL A 388 13.39 -1.28 -16.71
CA VAL A 388 12.33 -2.16 -17.24
C VAL A 388 12.98 -3.27 -18.05
N GLY A 389 12.66 -4.52 -17.73
CA GLY A 389 13.06 -5.68 -18.51
C GLY A 389 12.43 -5.70 -19.90
N SER A 390 13.19 -5.26 -20.90
CA SER A 390 13.27 -5.81 -22.28
C SER A 390 11.95 -6.19 -22.98
N GLY A 391 11.08 -5.21 -23.23
CA GLY A 391 10.11 -5.26 -24.33
C GLY A 391 10.57 -4.28 -25.43
N PRO A 392 10.38 -4.57 -26.73
CA PRO A 392 10.76 -3.63 -27.77
C PRO A 392 9.90 -2.38 -27.65
N ASP A 393 10.57 -1.25 -27.45
CA ASP A 393 9.99 0.08 -27.58
C ASP A 393 9.36 0.19 -28.98
N TYR A 394 8.05 0.43 -29.08
CA TYR A 394 7.33 0.50 -30.38
C TYR A 394 7.82 1.66 -31.27
N ALA A 395 8.78 2.46 -30.81
CA ALA A 395 9.43 3.54 -31.57
C ALA A 395 10.95 3.38 -31.78
N SER A 396 11.61 2.36 -31.23
CA SER A 396 13.09 2.23 -31.33
C SER A 396 13.59 1.68 -32.67
N TRP A 397 12.71 1.08 -33.49
CA TRP A 397 13.09 0.65 -34.85
C TRP A 397 13.27 1.82 -35.83
N LEU A 398 12.83 3.04 -35.46
CA LEU A 398 12.94 4.24 -36.29
C LEU A 398 14.23 5.05 -36.06
N THR A 399 14.99 4.78 -35.00
CA THR A 399 16.23 5.53 -34.69
C THR A 399 17.52 4.73 -34.91
N LEU A 400 17.45 3.42 -35.19
CA LEU A 400 18.62 2.56 -35.40
C LEU A 400 19.02 2.30 -36.86
N THR A 401 18.41 2.98 -37.84
CA THR A 401 18.79 2.86 -39.26
C THR A 401 19.23 4.17 -39.92
N ALA A 402 19.41 5.26 -39.16
CA ALA A 402 19.89 6.53 -39.70
C ALA A 402 21.33 6.91 -39.29
N GLY A 403 21.96 6.19 -38.34
CA GLY A 403 23.33 6.47 -37.86
C GLY A 403 24.42 5.61 -38.49
N THR A 404 24.08 4.48 -39.11
CA THR A 404 25.04 3.49 -39.64
C THR A 404 25.46 3.74 -41.10
N ALA A 405 25.00 4.84 -41.72
CA ALA A 405 25.28 5.18 -43.12
C ALA A 405 26.06 6.48 -43.32
N LEU A 406 26.57 7.10 -42.26
CA LEU A 406 27.49 8.25 -42.36
C LEU A 406 28.87 7.83 -41.86
N PRO A 407 29.96 8.04 -42.64
CA PRO A 407 31.30 7.78 -42.14
C PRO A 407 31.55 8.67 -40.93
N SER A 408 32.13 8.09 -39.87
CA SER A 408 32.60 8.86 -38.73
C SER A 408 33.63 9.89 -39.21
N GLY A 409 33.34 11.17 -38.98
CA GLY A 409 34.35 12.21 -39.07
C GLY A 409 35.43 11.89 -38.04
N SER A 410 36.56 11.36 -38.51
CA SER A 410 37.75 11.11 -37.71
C SER A 410 38.31 12.43 -37.19
N GLN A 411 37.85 12.86 -36.01
CA GLN A 411 38.63 13.76 -35.17
C GLN A 411 39.71 12.93 -34.48
N SER A 412 40.76 12.61 -35.22
CA SER A 412 42.02 12.10 -34.69
C SER A 412 42.77 13.26 -34.03
N GLY A 413 42.33 13.68 -32.84
CA GLY A 413 43.14 14.45 -31.92
C GLY A 413 43.76 13.51 -30.87
N PRO A 414 45.00 13.75 -30.40
CA PRO A 414 45.55 12.97 -29.31
C PRO A 414 44.74 13.27 -28.04
N VAL A 415 43.86 12.36 -27.65
CA VAL A 415 43.30 12.34 -26.30
C VAL A 415 44.42 11.86 -25.41
N SER A 416 44.96 12.73 -24.55
CA SER A 416 45.81 12.30 -23.45
C SER A 416 44.97 11.48 -22.48
N ALA A 417 44.83 10.19 -22.74
CA ALA A 417 44.35 9.22 -21.78
C ALA A 417 45.48 8.97 -20.77
N SER A 418 45.69 9.92 -19.86
CA SER A 418 46.36 9.59 -18.60
C SER A 418 45.35 8.76 -17.81
N ALA A 419 45.33 7.44 -18.01
CA ALA A 419 44.52 6.56 -17.19
C ALA A 419 44.97 6.72 -15.74
N ARG A 420 44.14 7.35 -14.90
CA ARG A 420 44.41 7.45 -13.47
C ARG A 420 44.33 6.04 -12.89
N VAL A 421 45.41 5.58 -12.27
CA VAL A 421 45.44 4.30 -11.58
C VAL A 421 45.00 4.54 -10.14
N TRP A 422 43.83 4.00 -9.79
CA TRP A 422 43.29 4.07 -8.43
C TRP A 422 43.83 2.91 -7.61
N VAL A 423 44.45 3.22 -6.47
CA VAL A 423 44.93 2.20 -5.52
C VAL A 423 43.92 2.10 -4.38
N LEU A 424 43.14 1.02 -4.40
CA LEU A 424 42.12 0.76 -3.39
C LEU A 424 42.75 0.23 -2.09
N PRO A 425 42.26 0.66 -0.91
CA PRO A 425 42.60 -0.01 0.33
C PRO A 425 42.09 -1.46 0.31
N PRO A 426 42.65 -2.37 1.13
CA PRO A 426 42.11 -3.73 1.26
C PRO A 426 40.62 -3.68 1.61
N ILE A 427 39.80 -4.36 0.80
CA ILE A 427 38.36 -4.49 1.02
C ILE A 427 38.13 -5.82 1.75
N PRO A 428 37.65 -5.82 3.00
CA PRO A 428 37.26 -7.03 3.71
C PRO A 428 36.21 -7.84 2.92
N PRO A 429 36.10 -9.16 3.13
CA PRO A 429 35.04 -9.97 2.53
C PRO A 429 33.66 -9.37 2.80
N VAL A 430 32.87 -9.16 1.74
CA VAL A 430 31.56 -8.52 1.85
C VAL A 430 30.56 -9.50 2.48
N SER A 431 29.99 -9.11 3.62
CA SER A 431 28.90 -9.88 4.22
C SER A 431 27.59 -9.59 3.49
N VAL A 432 26.89 -10.64 3.06
CA VAL A 432 25.55 -10.54 2.45
C VAL A 432 24.54 -11.18 3.41
N PRO A 433 23.81 -10.37 4.21
CA PRO A 433 22.75 -10.87 5.08
C PRO A 433 21.66 -11.61 4.29
N SER A 434 21.08 -12.67 4.85
CA SER A 434 20.13 -13.55 4.14
C SER A 434 18.83 -12.86 3.70
N ASN A 435 18.45 -11.74 4.33
CA ASN A 435 17.29 -10.94 3.92
C ASN A 435 17.52 -10.19 2.60
N VAL A 436 18.77 -9.91 2.20
CA VAL A 436 19.10 -9.25 0.93
C VAL A 436 18.79 -10.15 -0.28
N PRO A 437 19.36 -11.37 -0.42
CA PRO A 437 19.05 -12.26 -1.54
C PRO A 437 17.64 -12.85 -1.45
N ALA A 438 17.03 -12.88 -0.25
CA ALA A 438 15.61 -13.22 -0.11
C ALA A 438 14.69 -12.12 -0.67
N PHE A 439 15.12 -10.86 -0.59
CA PHE A 439 14.40 -9.71 -1.16
C PHE A 439 14.68 -9.56 -2.66
N ASP A 440 15.95 -9.58 -3.07
CA ASP A 440 16.38 -9.52 -4.47
C ASP A 440 17.34 -10.68 -4.80
N PRO A 441 16.85 -11.76 -5.42
CA PRO A 441 17.67 -12.92 -5.78
C PRO A 441 18.81 -12.63 -6.77
N SER A 442 18.78 -11.49 -7.47
CA SER A 442 19.86 -11.08 -8.38
C SER A 442 21.11 -10.61 -7.63
N VAL A 443 20.97 -10.17 -6.37
CA VAL A 443 22.06 -9.69 -5.53
C VAL A 443 22.77 -10.88 -4.89
N ASN A 444 23.76 -11.41 -5.62
CA ASN A 444 24.65 -12.49 -5.18
C ASN A 444 26.01 -11.94 -4.66
N GLN A 445 26.89 -12.83 -4.18
CA GLN A 445 28.20 -12.44 -3.66
C GLN A 445 29.03 -11.65 -4.67
N GLN A 446 29.00 -12.04 -5.96
CA GLN A 446 29.74 -11.35 -7.01
C GLN A 446 29.25 -9.91 -7.22
N THR A 447 27.94 -9.70 -7.15
CA THR A 447 27.32 -8.36 -7.23
C THR A 447 27.68 -7.54 -6.00
N ALA A 448 27.64 -8.14 -4.82
CA ALA A 448 28.03 -7.51 -3.57
C ALA A 448 29.51 -7.07 -3.56
N ASP A 449 30.40 -7.93 -4.05
CA ASP A 449 31.84 -7.64 -4.17
C ASP A 449 32.10 -6.51 -5.18
N LYS A 450 31.37 -6.51 -6.31
CA LYS A 450 31.42 -5.40 -7.29
C LYS A 450 30.96 -4.08 -6.66
N TRP A 451 29.80 -4.08 -6.00
CA TRP A 451 29.26 -2.87 -5.36
C TRP A 451 30.17 -2.34 -4.26
N ALA A 452 30.74 -3.21 -3.43
CA ALA A 452 31.73 -2.81 -2.45
C ALA A 452 32.97 -2.19 -3.09
N HIS A 453 33.46 -2.80 -4.17
CA HIS A 453 34.59 -2.26 -4.93
C HIS A 453 34.29 -0.87 -5.49
N ASP A 454 33.15 -0.71 -6.16
CA ASP A 454 32.74 0.53 -6.80
C ASP A 454 32.52 1.66 -5.78
N ALA A 455 31.83 1.37 -4.66
CA ALA A 455 31.66 2.34 -3.57
C ALA A 455 33.01 2.79 -2.96
N VAL A 456 33.97 1.88 -2.80
CA VAL A 456 35.30 2.22 -2.27
C VAL A 456 36.11 3.03 -3.30
N LEU A 457 35.97 2.72 -4.59
CA LEU A 457 36.58 3.48 -5.68
C LEU A 457 36.08 4.93 -5.68
N ASP A 458 34.76 5.11 -5.58
CA ASP A 458 34.11 6.42 -5.55
C ASP A 458 34.56 7.29 -4.38
N LEU A 459 34.73 6.69 -3.19
CA LEU A 459 35.27 7.39 -2.02
C LEU A 459 36.75 7.81 -2.21
N LEU A 460 37.53 7.07 -3.01
CA LEU A 460 38.88 7.50 -3.37
C LEU A 460 38.87 8.62 -4.41
N ILE A 461 37.94 8.58 -5.35
CA ILE A 461 37.70 9.68 -6.29
C ILE A 461 37.34 10.95 -5.52
N GLU A 462 36.45 10.90 -4.52
CA GLU A 462 36.14 12.03 -3.63
C GLU A 462 37.38 12.56 -2.93
N SER A 463 38.20 11.67 -2.35
CA SER A 463 39.42 12.08 -1.65
C SER A 463 40.40 12.82 -2.56
N GLU A 464 40.57 12.35 -3.79
CA GLU A 464 41.46 12.99 -4.77
C GLU A 464 40.86 14.29 -5.31
N ALA A 465 39.55 14.33 -5.59
CA ALA A 465 38.82 15.54 -5.95
C ALA A 465 38.97 16.61 -4.87
N ARG A 466 38.83 16.22 -3.60
CA ARG A 466 39.02 17.08 -2.43
C ARG A 466 40.45 17.55 -2.26
N ARG A 467 41.44 16.69 -2.46
CA ARG A 467 42.86 17.07 -2.45
C ARG A 467 43.20 18.05 -3.58
N ALA A 468 42.59 17.88 -4.75
CA ALA A 468 42.84 18.69 -5.94
C ALA A 468 41.97 19.95 -6.03
N HIS A 469 40.98 20.11 -5.14
CA HIS A 469 39.91 21.11 -5.25
C HIS A 469 39.16 21.04 -6.59
N ASP A 470 39.00 19.83 -7.13
CA ASP A 470 38.39 19.57 -8.42
C ASP A 470 36.96 19.05 -8.26
N LEU A 471 35.98 19.96 -8.36
CA LEU A 471 34.56 19.60 -8.27
C LEU A 471 34.09 18.74 -9.45
N LYS A 472 34.75 18.80 -10.61
CA LYS A 472 34.38 17.97 -11.76
C LYS A 472 34.83 16.53 -11.57
N LEU A 473 36.00 16.33 -10.95
CA LEU A 473 36.46 14.98 -10.59
C LEU A 473 35.51 14.30 -9.60
N ALA A 474 34.86 15.05 -8.70
CA ALA A 474 33.85 14.50 -7.80
C ALA A 474 32.65 13.88 -8.56
N GLU A 475 32.31 14.41 -9.74
CA GLU A 475 31.22 13.86 -10.58
C GLU A 475 31.56 12.50 -11.21
N GLU A 476 32.83 12.08 -11.22
CA GLU A 476 33.23 10.74 -11.68
C GLU A 476 32.98 9.65 -10.62
N GLY A 477 32.84 10.04 -9.34
CA GLY A 477 32.62 9.13 -8.22
C GLY A 477 31.24 9.24 -7.58
N ALA A 478 30.46 10.28 -7.89
CA ALA A 478 29.10 10.39 -7.38
C ALA A 478 28.16 11.17 -8.29
N ASP A 479 26.87 10.90 -8.14
CA ASP A 479 25.79 11.69 -8.71
C ASP A 479 24.71 12.00 -7.65
N GLY A 480 23.65 12.69 -8.08
CA GLY A 480 22.50 13.02 -7.23
C GLY A 480 22.90 13.66 -5.90
N ASP A 481 22.44 13.05 -4.81
CA ASP A 481 22.68 13.54 -3.45
C ASP A 481 24.05 13.14 -2.94
N GLY A 482 24.57 11.98 -3.37
CA GLY A 482 25.94 11.57 -3.08
C GLY A 482 26.95 12.62 -3.54
N LEU A 483 26.72 13.21 -4.72
CA LEU A 483 27.55 14.29 -5.26
C LEU A 483 27.43 15.58 -4.44
N THR A 484 26.25 15.89 -3.91
CA THR A 484 26.06 17.08 -3.05
C THR A 484 26.93 16.97 -1.79
N GLU A 485 26.95 15.79 -1.15
CA GLU A 485 27.85 15.57 -0.01
C GLU A 485 29.33 15.78 -0.39
N PHE A 486 29.76 15.24 -1.54
CA PHE A 486 31.14 15.36 -2.00
C PHE A 486 31.50 16.83 -2.28
N THR A 487 30.64 17.53 -3.01
CA THR A 487 30.89 18.92 -3.40
C THR A 487 30.81 19.91 -2.22
N ASP A 488 29.96 19.66 -1.22
CA ASP A 488 29.86 20.48 -0.01
C ASP A 488 31.16 20.48 0.80
N VAL A 489 31.73 19.29 1.05
CA VAL A 489 32.99 19.20 1.82
C VAL A 489 34.18 19.80 1.07
N ILE A 490 34.22 19.67 -0.26
CA ILE A 490 35.26 20.28 -1.10
C ILE A 490 35.12 21.80 -1.06
N THR A 491 33.90 22.32 -1.22
CA THR A 491 33.62 23.76 -1.21
C THR A 491 33.99 24.39 0.13
N GLN A 492 33.70 23.70 1.24
CA GLN A 492 34.09 24.13 2.58
C GLN A 492 35.62 24.22 2.75
N ASP A 493 36.36 23.24 2.24
CA ASP A 493 37.82 23.22 2.31
C ASP A 493 38.47 24.31 1.44
N VAL A 494 37.92 24.53 0.23
CA VAL A 494 38.34 25.61 -0.68
C VAL A 494 38.15 26.97 -0.01
N ALA A 495 36.97 27.22 0.56
CA ALA A 495 36.68 28.46 1.29
C ALA A 495 37.62 28.66 2.50
N GLY A 496 38.04 27.57 3.14
CA GLY A 496 39.01 27.57 4.23
C GLY A 496 40.48 27.64 3.81
N GLY A 497 40.79 27.58 2.50
CA GLY A 497 42.16 27.55 1.99
C GLY A 497 42.96 26.30 2.39
N LYS A 498 42.27 25.18 2.66
CA LYS A 498 42.85 23.94 3.19
C LYS A 498 42.90 22.86 2.12
N PHE A 499 43.99 22.10 2.07
CA PHE A 499 44.12 20.92 1.22
C PHE A 499 43.97 19.68 2.10
N VAL A 500 42.85 18.97 1.99
CA VAL A 500 42.58 17.80 2.82
C VAL A 500 42.74 16.54 2.00
N GLN A 501 43.65 15.67 2.44
CA GLN A 501 43.77 14.32 1.93
C GLN A 501 43.05 13.36 2.88
N LYS A 502 42.18 12.50 2.34
CA LYS A 502 41.37 11.57 3.11
C LYS A 502 41.74 10.14 2.77
N THR A 503 42.09 9.33 3.76
CA THR A 503 42.43 7.92 3.53
C THR A 503 41.53 7.03 4.36
N TYR A 504 41.14 5.88 3.80
CA TYR A 504 40.22 4.96 4.44
C TYR A 504 40.93 3.65 4.83
N SER A 505 40.51 3.07 5.95
CA SER A 505 40.77 1.67 6.30
C SER A 505 39.43 1.05 6.68
N PHE A 506 39.09 -0.08 6.05
CA PHE A 506 37.85 -0.78 6.31
C PHE A 506 38.11 -2.08 7.05
N ASP A 507 37.32 -2.33 8.08
CA ASP A 507 37.36 -3.55 8.87
C ASP A 507 36.09 -4.39 8.69
N ARG A 508 35.01 -3.79 8.17
CA ARG A 508 33.81 -4.53 7.77
C ARG A 508 33.10 -3.86 6.60
N VAL A 509 32.70 -4.69 5.64
CA VAL A 509 31.82 -4.30 4.54
C VAL A 509 30.64 -5.25 4.51
N GLN A 510 29.43 -4.72 4.41
CA GLN A 510 28.23 -5.53 4.32
C GLN A 510 27.19 -4.87 3.42
N LEU A 511 26.39 -5.67 2.73
CA LEU A 511 25.15 -5.16 2.15
C LEU A 511 24.09 -4.99 3.23
N SER A 512 23.22 -4.01 3.08
CA SER A 512 22.12 -3.75 4.00
C SER A 512 20.88 -3.34 3.22
N LEU A 513 19.74 -3.90 3.63
CA LEU A 513 18.42 -3.54 3.12
C LEU A 513 17.85 -2.45 4.03
N PHE A 514 17.40 -1.33 3.45
CA PHE A 514 16.90 -0.17 4.16
C PHE A 514 15.45 0.13 3.81
N LEU A 515 14.71 0.63 4.80
CA LEU A 515 13.38 1.19 4.60
C LEU A 515 13.51 2.63 4.05
N PRO A 516 12.65 3.05 3.11
CA PRO A 516 12.62 4.44 2.66
C PRO A 516 12.24 5.39 3.80
N LYS A 517 12.79 6.61 3.80
CA LYS A 517 12.63 7.60 4.88
C LYS A 517 11.20 8.12 5.04
N PHE A 518 10.43 8.23 3.94
CA PHE A 518 9.11 8.89 3.94
C PHE A 518 7.93 8.01 3.56
N SER A 519 8.18 6.78 3.09
CA SER A 519 7.13 5.82 2.78
C SER A 519 7.68 4.42 2.94
N THR A 520 7.21 3.72 3.95
CA THR A 520 7.44 2.30 4.12
C THR A 520 6.85 1.46 2.97
N GLN A 521 6.13 2.06 2.02
CA GLN A 521 5.62 1.46 0.76
C GLN A 521 6.39 1.86 -0.51
N ALA A 522 7.40 2.74 -0.42
CA ALA A 522 8.35 2.92 -1.52
C ALA A 522 9.34 1.75 -1.59
N ARG A 523 10.06 1.60 -2.72
CA ARG A 523 11.02 0.51 -2.92
C ARG A 523 12.04 0.47 -1.79
N ARG A 524 12.24 -0.69 -1.16
CA ARG A 524 13.37 -0.87 -0.23
C ARG A 524 14.68 -0.66 -0.97
N LEU A 525 15.66 -0.10 -0.27
CA LEU A 525 16.94 0.26 -0.85
C LEU A 525 17.99 -0.76 -0.40
N ILE A 526 18.85 -1.20 -1.33
CA ILE A 526 20.02 -2.01 -0.98
C ILE A 526 21.22 -1.09 -1.07
N GLY A 527 21.96 -0.99 0.03
CA GLY A 527 23.17 -0.16 0.11
C GLY A 527 24.38 -0.94 0.60
N VAL A 528 25.56 -0.42 0.28
CA VAL A 528 26.84 -0.90 0.79
C VAL A 528 27.14 -0.15 2.08
N SER A 529 27.19 -0.87 3.21
CA SER A 529 27.58 -0.32 4.50
C SER A 529 29.06 -0.59 4.75
N LEU A 530 29.81 0.49 4.93
CA LEU A 530 31.24 0.50 5.13
C LEU A 530 31.56 0.91 6.57
N HIS A 531 32.30 0.07 7.28
CA HIS A 531 32.79 0.35 8.62
C HIS A 531 34.31 0.30 8.68
N GLY A 532 34.88 1.29 9.37
CA GLY A 532 36.27 1.28 9.76
C GLY A 532 36.72 2.64 10.25
N THR A 533 37.79 3.18 9.67
CA THR A 533 38.33 4.49 10.04
C THR A 533 38.64 5.33 8.82
N THR A 534 38.48 6.64 8.98
CA THR A 534 38.95 7.64 8.02
C THR A 534 40.02 8.50 8.68
N THR A 535 41.11 8.73 7.98
CA THR A 535 42.19 9.63 8.42
C THR A 535 42.22 10.84 7.51
N LEU A 536 42.04 12.02 8.10
CA LEU A 536 42.07 13.31 7.43
C LEU A 536 43.41 13.98 7.71
N ILE A 537 44.18 14.27 6.65
CA ILE A 537 45.44 15.01 6.71
C ILE A 537 45.21 16.36 6.04
N THR A 538 45.13 17.42 6.84
CA THR A 538 44.97 18.80 6.36
C THR A 538 46.34 19.41 6.14
N ARG A 539 46.54 20.03 4.98
CA ARG A 539 47.76 20.73 4.58
C ARG A 539 47.46 22.18 4.19
N ASP A 540 48.46 23.04 4.33
CA ASP A 540 48.45 24.37 3.73
C ASP A 540 48.85 24.34 2.25
N SER A 541 48.81 25.49 1.59
CA SER A 541 49.21 25.65 0.18
C SER A 541 50.68 25.35 -0.10
N ALA A 542 51.54 25.29 0.93
CA ALA A 542 52.94 24.89 0.82
C ALA A 542 53.13 23.38 1.02
N GLY A 543 52.04 22.63 1.27
CA GLY A 543 52.05 21.19 1.48
C GLY A 543 52.40 20.76 2.91
N LYS A 544 52.58 21.71 3.84
CA LYS A 544 52.88 21.43 5.25
C LYS A 544 51.64 20.90 5.96
N VAL A 545 51.79 19.80 6.69
CA VAL A 545 50.70 19.22 7.49
C VAL A 545 50.34 20.17 8.64
N LEU A 546 49.09 20.62 8.65
CA LEU A 546 48.51 21.45 9.70
C LEU A 546 47.89 20.59 10.80
N SER A 547 47.21 19.51 10.41
CA SER A 547 46.56 18.58 11.34
C SER A 547 46.38 17.22 10.71
N GLN A 548 46.45 16.18 11.54
CA GLN A 548 46.10 14.82 11.18
C GLN A 548 45.15 14.27 12.23
N GLN A 549 43.99 13.77 11.81
CA GLN A 549 42.99 13.20 12.70
C GLN A 549 42.46 11.90 12.10
N THR A 550 42.36 10.87 12.94
CA THR A 550 41.72 9.60 12.59
C THR A 550 40.42 9.49 13.36
N GLN A 551 39.34 9.20 12.66
CA GLN A 551 37.98 9.13 13.21
C GLN A 551 37.31 7.84 12.75
N PRO A 552 36.36 7.29 13.53
CA PRO A 552 35.57 6.15 13.07
C PRO A 552 34.77 6.54 11.83
N TYR A 553 34.69 5.62 10.87
CA TYR A 553 33.90 5.75 9.67
C TYR A 553 32.81 4.69 9.68
N THR A 554 31.56 5.12 9.57
CA THR A 554 30.39 4.25 9.44
C THR A 554 29.41 4.97 8.55
N LYS A 555 29.33 4.54 7.29
CA LYS A 555 28.41 5.09 6.30
C LYS A 555 27.82 3.99 5.44
N SER A 556 26.63 4.26 4.93
CA SER A 556 25.91 3.38 4.01
C SER A 556 25.61 4.12 2.73
N TRP A 557 25.96 3.54 1.58
CA TRP A 557 25.83 4.20 0.28
C TRP A 557 24.92 3.43 -0.66
N GLY A 558 24.06 4.16 -1.38
CA GLY A 558 23.39 3.67 -2.57
C GLY A 558 24.28 3.80 -3.81
N LEU A 559 24.15 2.86 -4.74
CA LEU A 559 24.84 2.90 -6.03
C LEU A 559 23.82 3.04 -7.18
N GLY A 560 24.16 3.86 -8.17
CA GLY A 560 23.41 4.10 -9.40
C GLY A 560 24.22 3.71 -10.63
N GLY A 561 23.54 3.35 -11.72
CA GLY A 561 24.21 2.99 -12.98
C GLY A 561 25.00 4.15 -13.59
N ALA A 562 26.08 3.83 -14.30
CA ALA A 562 27.01 4.78 -14.89
C ALA A 562 26.35 5.94 -15.67
N LYS A 563 26.70 7.18 -15.31
CA LYS A 563 26.29 8.43 -15.97
C LYS A 563 26.61 8.37 -17.48
N ASP A 564 25.59 8.48 -18.33
CA ASP A 564 25.68 8.56 -19.80
C ASP A 564 26.46 7.41 -20.50
N GLY A 565 26.67 6.27 -19.85
CA GLY A 565 27.45 5.15 -20.41
C GLY A 565 28.96 5.41 -20.59
N ASN A 566 29.48 6.50 -20.01
CA ASN A 566 30.90 6.89 -20.12
C ASN A 566 31.79 6.30 -19.01
N LEU A 567 31.20 5.78 -17.93
CA LEU A 567 31.91 5.10 -16.85
C LEU A 567 31.65 3.60 -16.91
N ASN A 568 32.67 2.79 -16.62
CA ASN A 568 32.57 1.32 -16.64
C ASN A 568 32.15 0.71 -15.29
N HIS A 569 31.72 1.53 -14.32
CA HIS A 569 31.38 1.13 -12.96
C HIS A 569 30.14 1.88 -12.43
N ASP A 570 29.50 1.35 -11.38
CA ASP A 570 28.33 1.99 -10.75
C ASP A 570 28.82 3.08 -9.78
N VAL A 571 28.16 4.24 -9.71
CA VAL A 571 28.61 5.37 -8.87
C VAL A 571 27.74 5.59 -7.64
N ILE A 572 28.30 6.15 -6.57
CA ILE A 572 27.54 6.57 -5.38
C ILE A 572 26.48 7.60 -5.78
N ASN A 573 25.21 7.26 -5.55
CA ASN A 573 24.09 8.15 -5.88
C ASN A 573 23.39 8.77 -4.66
N ALA A 574 23.53 8.15 -3.49
CA ALA A 574 22.82 8.56 -2.28
C ALA A 574 23.48 8.10 -0.98
N ASP A 575 23.36 8.91 0.07
CA ASP A 575 23.72 8.53 1.45
C ASP A 575 22.52 7.89 2.17
N PHE A 576 22.68 6.63 2.60
CA PHE A 576 21.70 5.84 3.34
C PHE A 576 22.03 5.72 4.84
N THR A 577 23.05 6.41 5.33
CA THR A 577 23.58 6.26 6.71
C THR A 577 22.51 6.45 7.79
N ASP A 578 21.54 7.35 7.57
CA ASP A 578 20.46 7.64 8.52
C ASP A 578 19.17 6.82 8.29
N LEU A 579 19.17 5.87 7.36
CA LEU A 579 18.02 5.03 7.08
C LEU A 579 17.90 3.87 8.08
N ALA A 580 16.67 3.50 8.43
CA ALA A 580 16.41 2.34 9.26
C ALA A 580 16.62 1.05 8.44
N PRO A 581 17.37 0.07 8.96
CA PRO A 581 17.47 -1.25 8.32
C PRO A 581 16.10 -1.97 8.32
N ALA A 582 15.84 -2.73 7.26
CA ALA A 582 14.56 -3.33 6.91
C ALA A 582 14.35 -4.78 7.37
#